data_AF-A0A9E2YTL5-F1
#
_entry.id   AF-A0A9E2YTL5-F1
#
_cell.length_a   1.000
_cell.length_b   1.000
_cell.length_c   1.000
_cell.angle_alpha   90.00
_cell.angle_beta   90.00
_cell.angle_gamma   90.00
#
_symmetry.space_group_name_H-M   'P 1'
#
loop_
_entity.id
_entity.type
_entity.pdbx_description
1 polymer ?
#
loop_
_entity_poly.entity_id
_entity_poly.type
_entity_poly.pdbx_seq_one_letter_code
_entity_poly.pdbx_strand_id
1 'polypeptide(L)'
;MLAKPSTIEAQQTSSERRMLPPPSARQIALETTAPPPRIDVYTTDRPGADFMVDVLKTLGFDYVCANPGSSLRGLQESFINYGGNQAPEWITCCHEESSVAMAHGYFKIEGKPLLVMAQGTVGLQHASMAIYNAYCDRVPVYVVVGNIVDANKR
;
A
#
# COMPACT_ATOMS: atom_id res chain seq x y z
N MET A 1 -35.83 -62.45 -24.12
CA MET A 1 -35.61 -61.99 -22.73
C MET A 1 -35.26 -60.51 -22.80
N LEU A 2 -36.25 -59.62 -22.73
CA LEU A 2 -36.07 -58.17 -22.80
C LEU A 2 -36.90 -57.57 -21.67
N ALA A 3 -36.20 -57.05 -20.65
CA ALA A 3 -36.79 -56.46 -19.46
C ALA A 3 -37.53 -55.16 -19.81
N LYS A 4 -38.70 -54.93 -19.21
CA LYS A 4 -39.44 -53.67 -19.32
C LYS A 4 -38.67 -52.57 -18.56
N PRO A 5 -38.61 -51.33 -19.09
CA PRO A 5 -37.91 -50.24 -18.42
C PRO A 5 -38.65 -49.83 -17.16
N SER A 6 -37.93 -49.69 -16.04
CA SER A 6 -38.46 -49.12 -14.80
C SER A 6 -38.59 -47.60 -14.96
N THR A 7 -39.75 -47.08 -14.59
CA THR A 7 -39.98 -45.64 -14.49
C THR A 7 -39.21 -45.13 -13.28
N ILE A 8 -38.24 -44.23 -13.51
CA ILE A 8 -37.50 -43.57 -12.44
C ILE A 8 -38.34 -42.35 -12.01
N GLU A 9 -38.83 -42.35 -10.78
CA GLU A 9 -39.47 -41.16 -10.19
C GLU A 9 -38.41 -40.12 -9.85
N ALA A 10 -38.64 -38.87 -10.29
CA ALA A 10 -37.74 -37.76 -10.03
C ALA A 10 -37.74 -37.43 -8.52
N GLN A 11 -36.54 -37.49 -7.92
CA GLN A 11 -36.34 -37.17 -6.52
C GLN A 11 -36.53 -35.66 -6.31
N GLN A 12 -37.68 -35.26 -5.74
CA GLN A 12 -37.94 -33.88 -5.32
C GLN A 12 -36.98 -33.55 -4.18
N THR A 13 -35.85 -32.92 -4.52
CA THR A 13 -34.98 -32.29 -3.54
C THR A 13 -35.64 -30.99 -3.11
N SER A 14 -36.41 -31.04 -2.01
CA SER A 14 -36.79 -29.85 -1.26
C SER A 14 -35.51 -29.24 -0.68
N SER A 15 -34.87 -28.36 -1.44
CA SER A 15 -33.86 -27.45 -0.91
C SER A 15 -34.58 -26.46 0.00
N GLU A 16 -34.81 -26.88 1.25
CA GLU A 16 -35.17 -25.97 2.32
C GLU A 16 -34.03 -24.96 2.42
N ARG A 17 -34.28 -23.72 1.97
CA ARG A 17 -33.37 -22.60 2.22
C ARG A 17 -33.17 -22.53 3.73
N ARG A 18 -32.01 -22.98 4.20
CA ARG A 18 -31.61 -22.87 5.60
C ARG A 18 -31.55 -21.38 5.95
N MET A 19 -32.64 -20.86 6.50
CA MET A 19 -32.69 -19.49 6.98
C MET A 19 -31.71 -19.39 8.14
N LEU A 20 -30.72 -18.51 7.99
CA LEU A 20 -29.83 -18.18 9.10
C LEU A 20 -30.69 -17.54 10.19
N PRO A 21 -30.49 -17.91 11.46
CA PRO A 21 -31.18 -17.25 12.56
C PRO A 21 -30.84 -15.76 12.56
N PRO A 22 -31.81 -14.89 12.94
CA PRO A 22 -31.55 -13.47 13.03
C PRO A 22 -30.39 -13.19 13.99
N PRO A 23 -29.57 -12.17 13.73
CA PRO A 23 -28.45 -11.84 14.59
C PRO A 23 -28.94 -11.57 16.01
N SER A 24 -28.24 -12.17 16.98
CA SER A 24 -28.52 -11.98 18.40
C SER A 24 -28.37 -10.52 18.80
N ALA A 25 -29.04 -10.09 19.87
CA ALA A 25 -28.88 -8.74 20.42
C ALA A 25 -27.41 -8.40 20.72
N ARG A 26 -26.59 -9.39 21.08
CA ARG A 26 -25.14 -9.23 21.27
C ARG A 26 -24.40 -8.98 19.95
N GLN A 27 -24.76 -9.67 18.87
CA GLN A 27 -24.17 -9.44 17.54
C GLN A 27 -24.56 -8.07 17.01
N ILE A 28 -25.84 -7.70 17.13
CA ILE A 28 -26.32 -6.36 16.78
C ILE A 28 -25.54 -5.31 17.58
N ALA A 29 -25.41 -5.48 18.90
CA ALA A 29 -24.62 -4.56 19.72
C ALA A 29 -23.15 -4.50 19.30
N LEU A 30 -22.50 -5.60 18.96
CA LEU A 30 -21.10 -5.59 18.50
C LEU A 30 -20.92 -4.90 17.14
N GLU A 31 -21.90 -5.00 16.25
CA GLU A 31 -21.87 -4.36 14.93
C GLU A 31 -22.32 -2.89 14.96
N THR A 32 -23.15 -2.50 15.95
CA THR A 32 -23.76 -1.16 16.04
C THR A 32 -23.12 -0.26 17.10
N THR A 33 -22.44 -0.83 18.10
CA THR A 33 -21.73 -0.03 19.11
C THR A 33 -20.44 0.47 18.49
N ALA A 34 -20.28 1.79 18.43
CA ALA A 34 -19.02 2.39 18.01
C ALA A 34 -17.89 1.84 18.89
N PRO A 35 -16.82 1.27 18.30
CA PRO A 35 -15.68 0.86 19.08
C PRO A 35 -15.15 2.06 19.88
N PRO A 36 -14.60 1.83 21.09
CA PRO A 36 -14.00 2.91 21.85
C PRO A 36 -12.98 3.64 20.97
N PRO A 37 -12.92 4.98 21.04
CA PRO A 37 -11.99 5.74 20.22
C PRO A 37 -10.58 5.25 20.51
N ARG A 38 -9.93 4.69 19.49
CA ARG A 38 -8.53 4.26 19.60
C ARG A 38 -7.68 5.53 19.53
N ILE A 39 -7.20 5.99 20.69
CA ILE A 39 -6.26 7.11 20.78
C ILE A 39 -4.86 6.53 20.62
N ASP A 40 -4.44 6.40 19.37
CA ASP A 40 -3.06 6.07 19.06
C ASP A 40 -2.25 7.38 19.01
N VAL A 41 -1.17 7.46 19.80
CA VAL A 41 -0.23 8.57 19.73
C VAL A 41 0.69 8.34 18.54
N TYR A 42 0.54 9.16 17.51
CA TYR A 42 1.32 9.06 16.27
C TYR A 42 2.39 10.12 16.10
N THR A 43 2.49 11.05 17.05
CA THR A 43 3.50 12.10 17.08
C THR A 43 4.62 11.71 18.04
N THR A 44 5.85 11.98 17.66
CA THR A 44 7.04 11.72 18.47
C THR A 44 7.95 12.92 18.31
N ASP A 45 8.56 13.36 19.41
CA ASP A 45 9.56 14.41 19.36
C ASP A 45 10.82 13.85 18.69
N ARG A 46 11.22 14.46 17.56
CA ARG A 46 12.43 14.11 16.79
C ARG A 46 12.39 12.68 16.23
N PRO A 47 11.46 12.36 15.31
CA PRO A 47 11.41 11.06 14.67
C PRO A 47 12.69 10.79 13.88
N GLY A 48 13.13 9.52 13.80
CA GLY A 48 14.26 9.13 12.94
C GLY A 48 14.03 9.41 11.45
N ALA A 49 12.77 9.64 11.06
CA ALA A 49 12.40 10.09 9.73
C ALA A 49 12.97 11.48 9.40
N ASP A 50 13.07 12.42 10.36
CA ASP A 50 13.67 13.74 10.13
C ASP A 50 15.13 13.61 9.72
N PHE A 51 15.88 12.74 10.42
CA PHE A 51 17.26 12.43 10.06
C PHE A 51 17.36 11.82 8.66
N MET A 52 16.45 10.92 8.29
CA MET A 52 16.43 10.36 6.94
C MET A 52 16.11 11.41 5.87
N VAL A 53 15.24 12.39 6.17
CA VAL A 53 15.00 13.53 5.27
C VAL A 53 16.30 14.31 5.07
N ASP A 54 17.04 14.62 6.13
CA ASP A 54 18.33 15.32 6.00
C ASP A 54 19.32 14.55 5.12
N VAL A 55 19.42 13.22 5.31
CA VAL A 55 20.25 12.36 4.44
C VAL A 55 19.78 12.46 2.99
N LEU A 56 18.48 12.36 2.71
CA LEU A 56 17.93 12.44 1.35
C LEU A 56 18.16 13.83 0.71
N LYS A 57 18.14 14.91 1.51
CA LYS A 57 18.51 16.25 1.05
C LYS A 57 19.98 16.32 0.62
N THR A 58 20.89 15.68 1.34
CA THR A 58 22.32 15.65 0.96
C THR A 58 22.59 14.92 -0.35
N LEU A 59 21.69 14.02 -0.77
CA LEU A 59 21.80 13.29 -2.03
C LEU A 59 21.38 14.12 -3.25
N GLY A 60 20.77 15.29 -3.04
CA GLY A 60 20.44 16.23 -4.12
C GLY A 60 19.32 15.76 -5.04
N PHE A 61 18.33 15.02 -4.52
CA PHE A 61 17.12 14.71 -5.29
C PHE A 61 16.22 15.93 -5.40
N ASP A 62 15.81 16.25 -6.63
CA ASP A 62 14.91 17.36 -6.90
C ASP A 62 13.46 17.02 -6.47
N TYR A 63 13.04 15.77 -6.69
CA TYR A 63 11.67 15.31 -6.45
C TYR A 63 11.62 13.94 -5.77
N VAL A 64 10.52 13.71 -5.05
CA VAL A 64 10.10 12.39 -4.57
C VAL A 64 8.70 12.05 -5.06
N CYS A 65 8.55 10.96 -5.83
CA CYS A 65 7.25 10.45 -6.26
C CYS A 65 6.80 9.31 -5.35
N ALA A 66 5.60 9.41 -4.80
CA ALA A 66 5.13 8.42 -3.86
C ALA A 66 3.60 8.29 -3.85
N ASN A 67 3.13 7.05 -3.70
CA ASN A 67 1.76 6.78 -3.25
C ASN A 67 1.74 6.83 -1.72
N PRO A 68 0.99 7.76 -1.08
CA PRO A 68 0.88 7.85 0.36
C PRO A 68 0.43 6.54 0.99
N GLY A 69 1.10 6.12 2.06
CA GLY A 69 0.85 4.84 2.68
C GLY A 69 1.25 4.80 4.15
N SER A 70 0.58 3.94 4.92
CA SER A 70 0.76 3.85 6.36
C SER A 70 2.16 3.41 6.81
N SER A 71 2.90 2.64 6.00
CA SER A 71 4.26 2.20 6.36
C SER A 71 5.33 3.26 6.11
N LEU A 72 5.00 4.33 5.39
CA LEU A 72 5.88 5.46 5.11
C LEU A 72 5.43 6.76 5.80
N ARG A 73 4.37 6.69 6.61
CA ARG A 73 3.73 7.87 7.19
C ARG A 73 4.68 8.81 7.93
N GLY A 74 5.65 8.26 8.66
CA GLY A 74 6.63 9.07 9.41
C GLY A 74 7.57 9.82 8.47
N LEU A 75 7.96 9.18 7.38
CA LEU A 75 8.80 9.80 6.36
C LEU A 75 8.01 10.87 5.60
N GLN A 76 6.79 10.57 5.17
CA GLN A 76 5.91 11.54 4.52
C GLN A 76 5.66 12.78 5.40
N GLU A 77 5.37 12.56 6.69
CA GLU A 77 5.22 13.63 7.67
C GLU A 77 6.48 14.51 7.76
N SER A 78 7.65 13.88 7.89
CA SER A 78 8.93 14.60 7.92
C SER A 78 9.23 15.33 6.62
N PHE A 79 8.85 14.81 5.45
CA PHE A 79 9.05 15.52 4.18
C PHE A 79 8.27 16.83 4.12
N ILE A 80 7.02 16.80 4.56
CA ILE A 80 6.10 17.94 4.47
C ILE A 80 6.39 18.95 5.58
N ASN A 81 6.44 18.52 6.84
CA ASN A 81 6.46 19.42 7.99
C ASN A 81 7.86 19.79 8.47
N TYR A 82 8.79 18.84 8.49
CA TYR A 82 10.20 19.11 8.84
C TYR A 82 11.01 19.59 7.63
N GLY A 83 10.84 18.92 6.50
CA GLY A 83 11.57 19.15 5.26
C GLY A 83 11.12 20.39 4.50
N GLY A 84 9.93 20.91 4.78
CA GLY A 84 9.35 22.09 4.12
C GLY A 84 8.93 21.84 2.67
N ASN A 85 8.75 20.56 2.29
CA ASN A 85 8.37 20.12 0.95
C ASN A 85 9.25 20.69 -0.19
N GLN A 86 10.54 20.86 0.06
CA GLN A 86 11.48 21.44 -0.90
C GLN A 86 12.78 20.64 -0.91
N ALA A 87 13.23 20.30 -2.12
CA ALA A 87 14.51 19.64 -2.39
C ALA A 87 14.80 18.45 -1.45
N PRO A 88 14.00 17.36 -1.48
CA PRO A 88 13.08 16.98 -2.57
C PRO A 88 11.63 17.46 -2.37
N GLU A 89 10.97 17.89 -3.45
CA GLU A 89 9.53 18.16 -3.46
C GLU A 89 8.71 16.86 -3.56
N TRP A 90 7.67 16.74 -2.74
CA TRP A 90 6.77 15.60 -2.71
C TRP A 90 5.70 15.65 -3.82
N ILE A 91 5.80 14.72 -4.75
CA ILE A 91 4.83 14.46 -5.82
C ILE A 91 3.94 13.29 -5.41
N THR A 92 2.69 13.59 -5.06
CA THR A 92 1.69 12.57 -4.75
C THR A 92 1.25 11.84 -6.01
N CYS A 93 1.37 10.52 -6.01
CA CYS A 93 0.89 9.64 -7.06
C CYS A 93 -0.26 8.77 -6.54
N CYS A 94 -1.16 8.33 -7.42
CA CYS A 94 -2.29 7.48 -7.05
C CYS A 94 -1.95 5.97 -7.01
N HIS A 95 -0.77 5.58 -7.51
CA HIS A 95 -0.34 4.19 -7.62
C HIS A 95 1.20 4.10 -7.62
N GLU A 96 1.75 3.03 -7.04
CA GLU A 96 3.20 2.83 -6.93
C GLU A 96 3.84 2.64 -8.31
N GLU A 97 3.17 1.94 -9.22
CA GLU A 97 3.64 1.77 -10.60
C GLU A 97 3.81 3.11 -11.31
N SER A 98 2.84 4.03 -11.13
CA SER A 98 2.91 5.39 -11.69
C SER A 98 4.06 6.18 -11.07
N SER A 99 4.33 5.99 -9.77
CA SER A 99 5.43 6.66 -9.07
C SER A 99 6.79 6.29 -9.68
N VAL A 100 6.99 5.00 -9.98
CA VAL A 100 8.21 4.51 -10.65
C VAL A 100 8.27 4.94 -12.12
N ALA A 101 7.13 4.93 -12.83
CA ALA A 101 7.08 5.38 -14.22
C ALA A 101 7.43 6.88 -14.36
N MET A 102 7.04 7.71 -13.38
CA MET A 102 7.44 9.12 -13.31
C MET A 102 8.95 9.26 -13.15
N ALA A 103 9.57 8.47 -12.26
CA ALA A 103 11.03 8.45 -12.12
C ALA A 103 11.73 8.02 -13.41
N HIS A 104 11.18 7.00 -14.07
CA HIS A 104 11.69 6.50 -15.34
C HIS A 104 11.69 7.59 -16.42
N GLY A 105 10.56 8.30 -16.58
CA GLY A 105 10.46 9.41 -17.52
C GLY A 105 11.35 10.60 -17.17
N TYR A 106 11.39 10.98 -15.88
CA TYR A 106 12.20 12.09 -15.39
C TYR A 106 13.68 11.92 -15.70
N PHE A 107 14.24 10.73 -15.45
CA PHE A 107 15.64 10.46 -15.78
C PHE A 107 15.92 10.56 -17.28
N LYS A 108 15.00 10.12 -18.15
CA LYS A 108 15.20 10.21 -19.60
C LYS A 108 15.23 11.65 -20.13
N ILE A 109 14.58 12.58 -19.44
CA ILE A 109 14.50 13.99 -19.85
C ILE A 109 15.60 14.82 -19.18
N GLU A 110 15.73 14.72 -17.86
CA GLU A 110 16.65 15.55 -17.07
C GLU A 110 18.03 14.92 -16.85
N GLY A 111 18.17 13.61 -17.10
CA GLY A 111 19.41 12.87 -16.84
C GLY A 111 19.75 12.69 -15.35
N LYS A 112 18.83 13.06 -14.46
CA LYS A 112 18.99 12.97 -13.00
C LYS A 112 18.09 11.89 -12.40
N PRO A 113 18.56 11.14 -11.39
CA PRO A 113 17.71 10.17 -10.72
C PRO A 113 16.61 10.83 -9.89
N LEU A 114 15.48 10.14 -9.75
CA LEU A 114 14.35 10.58 -8.95
C LEU A 114 14.10 9.58 -7.80
N LEU A 115 13.74 10.10 -6.63
CA LEU A 115 13.43 9.29 -5.47
C LEU A 115 11.98 8.78 -5.56
N VAL A 116 11.78 7.48 -5.38
CA VAL A 116 10.46 6.86 -5.35
C VAL A 116 10.21 6.26 -3.99
N MET A 117 9.03 6.47 -3.41
CA MET A 117 8.62 5.75 -2.22
C MET A 117 7.43 4.84 -2.50
N ALA A 118 7.57 3.58 -2.09
CA ALA A 118 6.53 2.58 -2.22
C ALA A 118 6.09 2.09 -0.84
N GLN A 119 4.77 2.05 -0.63
CA GLN A 119 4.15 1.35 0.49
C GLN A 119 4.60 -0.11 0.49
N GLY A 120 4.65 -0.75 1.67
CA GLY A 120 5.35 -2.01 1.93
C GLY A 120 5.12 -3.21 0.98
N THR A 121 4.69 -4.36 1.50
CA THR A 121 4.73 -5.62 0.72
C THR A 121 3.90 -5.55 -0.57
N VAL A 122 2.63 -5.14 -0.46
CA VAL A 122 1.73 -5.05 -1.62
C VAL A 122 2.09 -3.88 -2.54
N GLY A 123 2.47 -2.72 -2.01
CA GLY A 123 2.87 -1.57 -2.84
C GLY A 123 4.14 -1.88 -3.66
N LEU A 124 5.10 -2.58 -3.07
CA LEU A 124 6.29 -3.05 -3.81
C LEU A 124 5.93 -4.05 -4.92
N GLN A 125 4.97 -4.95 -4.68
CA GLN A 125 4.48 -5.86 -5.73
C GLN A 125 3.84 -5.08 -6.88
N HIS A 126 3.06 -4.03 -6.57
CA HIS A 126 2.47 -3.14 -7.59
C HIS A 126 3.54 -2.32 -8.33
N ALA A 127 4.62 -1.92 -7.66
CA ALA A 127 5.75 -1.21 -8.28
C ALA A 127 6.61 -2.10 -9.20
N SER A 128 6.58 -3.43 -9.00
CA SER A 128 7.55 -4.36 -9.57
C SER A 128 7.65 -4.31 -11.10
N MET A 129 6.53 -4.16 -11.80
CA MET A 129 6.50 -4.09 -13.26
C MET A 129 7.21 -2.84 -13.79
N ALA A 130 6.95 -1.69 -13.16
CA ALA A 130 7.62 -0.44 -13.54
C ALA A 130 9.12 -0.44 -13.18
N ILE A 131 9.50 -1.08 -12.07
CA ILE A 131 10.92 -1.27 -11.70
C ILE A 131 11.62 -2.12 -12.76
N TYR A 132 10.99 -3.20 -13.21
CA TYR A 132 11.53 -4.04 -14.26
C TYR A 132 11.71 -3.27 -15.58
N ASN A 133 10.73 -2.44 -15.97
CA ASN A 133 10.84 -1.61 -17.16
C ASN A 133 12.01 -0.61 -17.06
N ALA A 134 12.17 0.07 -15.91
CA ALA A 134 13.30 0.97 -15.68
C ALA A 134 14.65 0.24 -15.75
N TYR A 135 14.71 -0.99 -15.21
CA TYR A 135 15.90 -1.84 -15.31
C TYR A 135 16.23 -2.21 -16.77
N CYS A 136 15.24 -2.64 -17.56
CA CYS A 136 15.44 -2.95 -18.98
C CYS A 136 15.99 -1.75 -19.77
N ASP A 137 15.53 -0.54 -19.44
CA ASP A 137 15.96 0.70 -20.09
C ASP A 137 17.24 1.30 -19.49
N ARG A 138 17.85 0.62 -18.51
CA ARG A 138 19.05 1.06 -17.77
C ARG A 138 18.88 2.42 -17.10
N VAL A 139 17.68 2.70 -16.62
CA VAL A 139 17.36 3.93 -15.91
C VAL A 139 17.52 3.74 -14.40
N PRO A 140 18.37 4.54 -13.72
CA PRO A 140 18.54 4.45 -12.28
C PRO A 140 17.30 5.04 -11.57
N VAL A 141 16.68 4.21 -10.73
CA VAL A 141 15.57 4.61 -9.86
C VAL A 141 15.92 4.27 -8.43
N TYR A 142 15.78 5.23 -7.51
CA TYR A 142 16.01 5.03 -6.09
C TYR A 142 14.68 4.75 -5.39
N VAL A 143 14.47 3.52 -4.94
CA VAL A 143 13.22 3.10 -4.31
C VAL A 143 13.40 2.93 -2.81
N VAL A 144 12.64 3.69 -2.02
CA VAL A 144 12.50 3.54 -0.57
C VAL A 144 11.21 2.78 -0.28
N VAL A 145 11.32 1.63 0.39
CA VAL A 145 10.18 0.78 0.70
C VAL A 145 9.90 0.79 2.20
N GLY A 146 8.67 1.12 2.58
CA GLY A 146 8.27 1.13 3.98
C GLY A 146 8.03 -0.28 4.51
N ASN A 147 8.72 -0.68 5.57
CA ASN A 147 8.52 -1.98 6.22
C ASN A 147 7.43 -1.89 7.31
N ILE A 148 6.62 -2.94 7.45
CA ILE A 148 5.60 -3.05 8.50
C ILE A 148 6.14 -3.63 9.81
N VAL A 149 7.30 -4.28 9.77
CA VAL A 149 7.93 -4.89 10.94
C VAL A 149 8.83 -3.87 11.64
N ASP A 150 8.64 -3.71 12.94
CA ASP A 150 9.48 -2.90 13.80
C ASP A 150 10.91 -3.46 13.85
N ALA A 151 11.90 -2.61 13.59
CA ALA A 151 13.31 -2.99 13.57
C ALA A 151 13.77 -3.57 14.92
N ASN A 152 13.17 -3.15 16.03
CA ASN A 152 13.54 -3.57 17.39
C ASN A 152 12.94 -4.93 17.80
N LYS A 153 12.14 -5.57 16.94
CA LYS A 153 11.48 -6.86 17.22
C LYS A 153 12.07 -8.03 16.43
N ARG A 154 13.32 -7.90 15.96
CA ARG A 154 14.06 -8.94 15.24
C ARG A 154 15.23 -9.49 16.06
#